data_AF-A0A968I337-F1
#
_entry.id   AF-A0A968I337-F1
#
_cell.length_a   1.000
_cell.length_b   1.000
_cell.length_c   1.000
_cell.angle_alpha   90.00
_cell.angle_beta   90.00
_cell.angle_gamma   90.00
#
_symmetry.space_group_name_H-M   'P 1'
#
loop_
_entity.id
_entity.type
_entity.pdbx_description
1 polymer ?
#
loop_
_entity_poly.entity_id
_entity_poly.type
_entity_poly.pdbx_seq_one_letter_code
_entity_poly.pdbx_strand_id
1 'polypeptide(L)'
;MTTSAEAGNPEHRQRLISTNACPQCDLQGADLTALDLRQANLQGANLQNANLNLTDLTTANLSNAVLTGASLIWTDFTAATLDGANFSEAIIAGGDRWGRALSFEKAILMDGTTAHP
;
A
#
# COMPACT_ATOMS: atom_id res chain seq x y z
N MET A 1 -8.01 9.10 25.26
CA MET A 1 -7.65 10.36 24.59
C MET A 1 -7.38 10.01 23.15
N THR A 2 -8.38 10.10 22.28
CA THR A 2 -8.24 9.81 20.85
C THR A 2 -7.66 11.04 20.16
N THR A 3 -6.44 10.92 19.68
CA THR A 3 -5.71 12.00 19.00
C THR A 3 -6.34 12.29 17.65
N SER A 4 -6.74 13.55 17.48
CA SER A 4 -7.14 14.17 16.22
C SER A 4 -6.02 14.04 15.18
N ALA A 5 -6.27 13.35 14.05
CA ALA A 5 -5.70 13.58 12.70
C ALA A 5 -5.74 12.36 11.77
N GLU A 6 -6.07 11.15 12.25
CA GLU A 6 -6.04 9.95 11.40
C GLU A 6 -7.35 9.86 10.60
N ALA A 7 -7.35 10.22 9.32
CA ALA A 7 -8.41 9.76 8.43
C ALA A 7 -8.33 8.22 8.37
N GLY A 8 -9.44 7.51 8.52
CA GLY A 8 -9.48 6.04 8.62
C GLY A 8 -9.95 5.56 9.99
N ASN A 9 -10.56 4.38 10.05
CA ASN A 9 -11.13 3.88 11.31
C ASN A 9 -9.99 3.50 12.30
N PRO A 10 -9.87 4.16 13.46
CA PRO A 10 -8.78 3.91 14.41
C PRO A 10 -8.80 2.47 14.96
N GLU A 11 -9.95 1.82 15.03
CA GLU A 11 -10.05 0.42 15.45
C GLU A 11 -9.45 -0.53 14.41
N HIS A 12 -9.68 -0.25 13.12
CA HIS A 12 -9.09 -1.03 12.03
C HIS A 12 -7.59 -0.82 11.94
N ARG A 13 -7.12 0.42 12.10
CA ARG A 13 -5.69 0.70 12.16
C ARG A 13 -5.03 -0.01 13.34
N GLN A 14 -5.63 0.04 14.52
CA GLN A 14 -5.13 -0.66 15.69
C GLN A 14 -5.12 -2.18 15.48
N ARG A 15 -6.16 -2.74 14.87
CA ARG A 15 -6.20 -4.15 14.51
C ARG A 15 -5.08 -4.52 13.55
N LEU A 16 -4.84 -3.73 12.51
CA LEU A 16 -3.79 -3.97 11.53
C LEU A 16 -2.42 -4.04 12.21
N ILE A 17 -2.06 -3.05 13.04
CA ILE A 17 -0.74 -3.02 13.70
C ILE A 17 -0.58 -4.08 14.80
N SER A 18 -1.69 -4.57 15.39
CA SER A 18 -1.63 -5.60 16.42
C SER A 18 -1.64 -7.03 15.87
N THR A 19 -2.18 -7.23 14.67
CA THR A 19 -2.44 -8.59 14.14
C THR A 19 -1.84 -8.85 12.77
N ASN A 20 -1.31 -7.83 12.09
CA ASN A 20 -0.96 -7.87 10.67
C ASN A 20 -2.11 -8.40 9.78
N ALA A 21 -3.37 -8.28 10.22
CA ALA A 21 -4.50 -8.80 9.47
C ALA A 21 -5.73 -7.88 9.62
N CYS A 22 -6.08 -7.21 8.53
CA CYS A 22 -7.26 -6.37 8.41
C CYS A 22 -7.93 -6.55 7.04
N PRO A 23 -8.38 -7.77 6.69
CA PRO A 23 -9.10 -7.99 5.44
C PRO A 23 -10.40 -7.19 5.45
N GLN A 24 -10.70 -6.52 4.33
CA GLN A 24 -11.90 -5.71 4.12
C GLN A 24 -12.06 -4.55 5.12
N CYS A 25 -11.00 -4.17 5.82
CA CYS A 25 -11.02 -3.04 6.72
C CYS A 25 -11.13 -1.72 5.97
N ASP A 26 -11.82 -0.78 6.60
CA ASP A 26 -11.81 0.62 6.18
C ASP A 26 -10.64 1.36 6.82
N LEU A 27 -9.64 1.68 5.99
CA LEU A 27 -8.41 2.39 6.29
C LEU A 27 -8.29 3.63 5.37
N GLN A 28 -9.42 4.17 4.90
CA GLN A 28 -9.43 5.34 4.01
C GLN A 28 -8.73 6.53 4.67
N GLY A 29 -7.69 7.06 4.03
CA GLY A 29 -6.92 8.17 4.55
C GLY A 29 -5.97 7.82 5.71
N ALA A 30 -5.83 6.53 6.04
CA ALA A 30 -5.02 6.07 7.17
C ALA A 30 -3.56 6.50 7.03
N ASP A 31 -3.00 7.01 8.11
CA ASP A 31 -1.56 7.16 8.23
C ASP A 31 -0.93 5.82 8.64
N LEU A 32 -0.31 5.17 7.66
CA LEU A 32 0.39 3.90 7.76
C LEU A 32 1.89 4.07 7.44
N THR A 33 2.38 5.32 7.50
CA THR A 33 3.77 5.69 7.15
C THR A 33 4.77 4.89 7.97
N ALA A 34 5.80 4.35 7.31
CA ALA A 34 6.95 3.66 7.91
C ALA A 34 6.59 2.46 8.81
N LEU A 35 5.41 1.86 8.63
CA LEU A 35 5.03 0.65 9.34
C LEU A 35 5.69 -0.60 8.72
N ASP A 36 6.02 -1.56 9.58
CA ASP A 36 6.35 -2.92 9.18
C ASP A 36 5.03 -3.71 9.04
N LEU A 37 4.58 -3.87 7.80
CA LEU A 37 3.38 -4.63 7.43
C LEU A 37 3.75 -5.83 6.55
N ARG A 38 4.95 -6.38 6.76
CA ARG A 38 5.38 -7.59 6.06
C ARG A 38 4.40 -8.72 6.32
N GLN A 39 4.07 -9.46 5.26
CA GLN A 39 3.11 -10.57 5.29
C GLN A 39 1.70 -10.17 5.73
N ALA A 40 1.36 -8.88 5.79
CA ALA A 40 0.06 -8.44 6.27
C ALA A 40 -1.06 -8.90 5.32
N ASN A 41 -2.20 -9.27 5.89
CA ASN A 41 -3.42 -9.53 5.13
C ASN A 41 -4.29 -8.27 5.06
N LEU A 42 -4.25 -7.59 3.91
CA LEU A 42 -5.02 -6.41 3.54
C LEU A 42 -5.98 -6.70 2.37
N GLN A 43 -6.35 -7.97 2.17
CA GLN A 43 -7.25 -8.37 1.10
C GLN A 43 -8.56 -7.57 1.15
N GLY A 44 -8.89 -6.90 0.05
CA GLY A 44 -10.11 -6.09 -0.08
C GLY A 44 -10.17 -4.86 0.81
N ALA A 45 -9.07 -4.46 1.46
CA ALA A 45 -9.06 -3.29 2.32
C ALA A 45 -9.27 -1.99 1.51
N ASN A 46 -10.00 -1.05 2.10
CA ASN A 46 -10.13 0.30 1.56
C ASN A 46 -8.97 1.16 2.09
N LEU A 47 -7.98 1.44 1.24
CA LEU A 47 -6.81 2.27 1.49
C LEU A 47 -6.86 3.56 0.65
N GLN A 48 -8.05 3.98 0.20
CA GLN A 48 -8.20 5.18 -0.61
C GLN A 48 -7.64 6.40 0.13
N ASN A 49 -6.80 7.20 -0.54
CA ASN A 49 -6.10 8.36 0.03
C ASN A 49 -5.21 8.06 1.25
N ALA A 50 -4.93 6.79 1.56
CA ALA A 50 -4.06 6.43 2.68
C ALA A 50 -2.60 6.83 2.39
N ASN A 51 -1.85 7.10 3.46
CA ASN A 51 -0.43 7.35 3.39
C ASN A 51 0.35 6.10 3.81
N LEU A 52 0.97 5.43 2.84
CA LEU A 52 1.78 4.21 3.01
C LEU A 52 3.26 4.49 2.71
N ASN A 53 3.69 5.75 2.84
CA ASN A 53 5.06 6.12 2.54
C ASN A 53 6.04 5.35 3.45
N LEU A 54 7.16 4.87 2.91
CA LEU A 54 8.19 4.12 3.63
C LEU A 54 7.71 2.81 4.29
N THR A 55 6.47 2.38 4.02
CA THR A 55 5.90 1.16 4.59
C THR A 55 6.50 -0.08 3.93
N ASP A 56 6.83 -1.10 4.72
CA ASP A 56 7.25 -2.40 4.21
C ASP A 56 6.02 -3.31 4.08
N LEU A 57 5.61 -3.58 2.84
CA LEU A 57 4.52 -4.50 2.48
C LEU A 57 5.07 -5.76 1.80
N THR A 58 6.35 -6.11 2.05
CA THR A 58 6.96 -7.31 1.48
C THR A 58 6.10 -8.53 1.79
N THR A 59 5.74 -9.30 0.77
CA THR A 59 4.87 -10.49 0.84
C THR A 59 3.46 -10.27 1.40
N ALA A 60 2.99 -9.02 1.51
CA ALA A 60 1.63 -8.71 1.95
C ALA A 60 0.58 -9.12 0.90
N ASN A 61 -0.62 -9.46 1.35
CA ASN A 61 -1.76 -9.72 0.48
C ASN A 61 -2.63 -8.46 0.38
N LEU A 62 -2.63 -7.80 -0.78
CA LEU A 62 -3.46 -6.63 -1.10
C LEU A 62 -4.48 -6.97 -2.21
N SER A 63 -4.79 -8.25 -2.42
CA SER A 63 -5.73 -8.65 -3.47
C SER A 63 -7.07 -7.92 -3.32
N ASN A 64 -7.57 -7.33 -4.39
CA ASN A 64 -8.79 -6.50 -4.44
C ASN A 64 -8.78 -5.26 -3.52
N ALA A 65 -7.64 -4.83 -3.00
CA ALA A 65 -7.55 -3.62 -2.18
C ALA A 65 -7.78 -2.35 -3.04
N VAL A 66 -8.36 -1.32 -2.44
CA VAL A 66 -8.59 -0.02 -3.09
C VAL A 66 -7.55 0.97 -2.60
N LEU A 67 -6.58 1.32 -3.43
CA LEU A 67 -5.50 2.28 -3.13
C LEU A 67 -5.62 3.57 -3.95
N THR A 68 -6.83 3.92 -4.39
CA THR A 68 -7.05 5.11 -5.21
C THR A 68 -6.57 6.37 -4.47
N GLY A 69 -5.71 7.17 -5.11
CA GLY A 69 -5.14 8.38 -4.50
C GLY A 69 -4.18 8.14 -3.33
N ALA A 70 -3.80 6.88 -3.03
CA ALA A 70 -2.88 6.59 -1.93
C ALA A 70 -1.46 7.08 -2.22
N SER A 71 -0.74 7.51 -1.19
CA SER A 71 0.69 7.85 -1.27
C SER A 71 1.52 6.61 -0.96
N LEU A 72 2.32 6.17 -1.93
CA LEU A 72 3.11 4.94 -1.90
C LEU A 72 4.62 5.24 -2.09
N ILE A 73 5.08 6.33 -1.49
CA ILE A 73 6.42 6.85 -1.71
C ILE A 73 7.41 6.01 -0.88
N TRP A 74 8.40 5.39 -1.54
CA TRP A 74 9.35 4.46 -0.92
C TRP A 74 8.71 3.25 -0.22
N THR A 75 7.50 2.85 -0.62
CA THR A 75 6.83 1.65 -0.12
C THR A 75 7.43 0.40 -0.77
N ASP A 76 7.77 -0.61 0.01
CA ASP A 76 8.27 -1.89 -0.51
C ASP A 76 7.12 -2.87 -0.75
N PHE A 77 6.85 -3.21 -2.01
CA PHE A 77 5.84 -4.22 -2.41
C PHE A 77 6.47 -5.54 -2.84
N THR A 78 7.73 -5.83 -2.48
CA THR A 78 8.45 -7.02 -2.93
C THR A 78 7.63 -8.29 -2.63
N ALA A 79 7.32 -9.06 -3.67
CA ALA A 79 6.53 -10.29 -3.58
C ALA A 79 5.12 -10.14 -2.97
N ALA A 80 4.55 -8.93 -2.91
CA ALA A 80 3.17 -8.72 -2.50
C ALA A 80 2.17 -9.24 -3.55
N THR A 81 1.01 -9.74 -3.10
CA THR A 81 -0.10 -10.11 -3.99
C THR A 81 -0.97 -8.90 -4.26
N LEU A 82 -1.07 -8.49 -5.53
CA LEU A 82 -1.78 -7.28 -5.97
C LEU A 82 -2.95 -7.56 -6.92
N ASP A 83 -3.40 -8.82 -7.04
CA ASP A 83 -4.46 -9.21 -7.96
C ASP A 83 -5.74 -8.41 -7.72
N GLY A 84 -6.19 -7.66 -8.73
CA GLY A 84 -7.39 -6.82 -8.65
C GLY A 84 -7.26 -5.57 -7.76
N ALA A 85 -6.06 -5.25 -7.25
CA ALA A 85 -5.84 -4.03 -6.50
C ALA A 85 -5.96 -2.79 -7.42
N ASN A 86 -6.58 -1.72 -6.92
CA ASN A 86 -6.79 -0.49 -7.68
C ASN A 86 -5.82 0.62 -7.22
N PHE A 87 -4.85 0.97 -8.07
CA PHE A 87 -3.87 2.04 -7.82
C PHE A 87 -4.15 3.33 -8.59
N SER A 88 -5.37 3.52 -9.10
CA SER A 88 -5.73 4.74 -9.86
C SER A 88 -5.38 5.99 -9.06
N GLU A 89 -4.71 6.96 -9.68
CA GLU A 89 -4.30 8.22 -9.02
C GLU A 89 -3.34 8.05 -7.83
N ALA A 90 -2.83 6.85 -7.55
CA ALA A 90 -1.84 6.65 -6.50
C ALA A 90 -0.53 7.36 -6.84
N ILE A 91 0.08 7.99 -5.83
CA ILE A 91 1.37 8.65 -5.95
C ILE A 91 2.44 7.63 -5.61
N ILE A 92 3.06 7.06 -6.65
CA ILE A 92 4.16 6.10 -6.49
C ILE A 92 5.46 6.83 -6.83
N ALA A 93 6.31 7.02 -5.82
CA ALA A 93 7.64 7.58 -6.02
C ALA A 93 8.62 6.87 -5.09
N GLY A 94 9.60 6.19 -5.64
CA GLY A 94 10.57 5.49 -4.82
C GLY A 94 11.72 5.06 -5.70
N GLY A 95 12.90 5.06 -5.13
CA GLY A 95 14.07 4.43 -5.72
C GLY A 95 14.36 3.10 -5.05
N ASP A 96 15.18 2.29 -5.70
CA ASP A 96 15.81 1.17 -5.00
C ASP A 96 16.64 1.67 -3.80
N ARG A 97 17.14 0.73 -2.98
CA ARG A 97 18.05 0.98 -1.85
C ARG A 97 19.37 1.69 -2.21
N TRP A 98 19.55 2.08 -3.47
CA TRP A 98 20.68 2.86 -3.99
C TRP A 98 20.25 4.23 -4.54
N GLY A 99 19.01 4.66 -4.28
CA GLY A 99 18.51 5.98 -4.66
C GLY A 99 18.23 6.11 -6.16
N ARG A 100 18.18 5.02 -6.92
CA ARG A 100 17.76 5.06 -8.32
C ARG A 100 16.25 5.02 -8.33
N ALA A 101 15.60 6.12 -8.72
CA ALA A 101 14.17 6.13 -9.05
C ALA A 101 13.84 4.84 -9.79
N LEU A 102 12.85 4.08 -9.31
CA LEU A 102 12.32 2.91 -10.00
C LEU A 102 12.14 3.36 -11.45
N SER A 103 13.01 2.88 -12.32
CA SER A 103 12.88 3.16 -13.74
C SER A 103 11.49 2.65 -14.07
N PHE A 104 10.66 3.52 -14.63
CA PHE A 104 9.21 3.39 -14.77
C PHE A 104 8.73 2.10 -15.50
N GLU A 105 9.62 1.19 -15.87
CA GLU A 105 9.35 -0.08 -16.56
C GLU A 105 8.47 -1.07 -15.80
N LYS A 106 8.30 -0.96 -14.47
CA LYS A 106 7.47 -1.93 -13.71
C LYS A 106 6.20 -1.39 -13.06
N ALA A 107 6.01 -0.07 -13.00
CA ALA A 107 4.84 0.52 -12.35
C ALA A 107 3.67 0.82 -13.30
N ILE A 108 3.90 0.76 -14.62
CA ILE A 108 2.87 0.95 -15.65
C ILE A 108 2.76 -0.33 -16.49
N LEU A 109 2.27 -1.42 -15.90
CA LEU A 109 1.85 -2.60 -16.68
C LEU A 109 0.54 -3.16 -16.06
N MET A 110 -0.50 -2.33 -16.09
CA MET A 110 -1.89 -2.79 -16.07
C MET A 110 -2.54 -2.75 -17.47
N ASP A 111 -1.77 -2.46 -18.52
CA ASP A 111 -2.09 -2.98 -19.85
C ASP A 111 -1.13 -4.15 -20.14
N GLY A 112 -1.66 -5.24 -20.68
CA GLY A 112 -0.94 -6.49 -20.85
C GLY A 112 0.12 -6.45 -21.95
N THR A 113 0.99 -5.45 -22.03
CA THR A 113 2.07 -5.39 -23.02
C THR A 113 3.43 -5.35 -22.35
N THR A 114 4.04 -6.53 -22.23
CA THR A 114 5.44 -6.70 -21.89
C THR A 114 6.32 -5.81 -22.77
N ALA A 115 7.15 -4.96 -22.17
CA ALA A 115 8.32 -4.41 -22.85
C ALA A 115 9.56 -4.87 -22.10
N HIS A 116 10.20 -5.89 -22.66
CA HIS A 116 11.61 -6.22 -22.46
C HIS A 116 12.45 -5.28 -23.33
N PRO A 117 13.72 -5.06 -22.98
CA PRO A 117 14.76 -6.00 -23.41
C PRO A 117 15.29 -6.93 -22.31
#